data_AF-A0A7J4K2M2-F1
#
_entry.id   AF-A0A7J4K2M2-F1
#
_cell.length_a   1.000
_cell.length_b   1.000
_cell.length_c   1.000
_cell.angle_alpha   90.00
_cell.angle_beta   90.00
_cell.angle_gamma   90.00
#
_symmetry.space_group_name_H-M   'P 1'
#
loop_
_entity.id
_entity.type
_entity.pdbx_description
1 polymer ?
#
loop_
_entity_poly.entity_id
_entity_poly.type
_entity_poly.pdbx_seq_one_letter_code
_entity_poly.pdbx_strand_id
1 'polypeptide(L)'
;MRFSRLLVISRPVFWPVLILSFLIGVAFGPGLDVFTGTATPVMTAIIWIELLALTLPLCIIAFGVNDIYDIVSDEKNPRKGMIEGAVLRKTEKKSLLYAILMSAALLVIVAAVATIATGNALNILAMTGLIILLVAYSAPPLRLKEHPPLDSIANGMLWLGPFLLGHSFGIWDSDAVRKASILCIAVAATHMYAALVDYTPDKRAGHRTFAVAAGPRTTAIAASALLVITLALGGFSFAVRMLLALALCVFIFTAAAPVSRIERTAHYGAAALYISFLAAGAFYLLRAIL
;
A
#
# COMPACT_ATOMS: atom_id res chain seq x y z
N MET A 1 -10.78 11.44 -20.75
CA MET A 1 -11.49 11.40 -19.44
C MET A 1 -11.23 12.70 -18.71
N ARG A 2 -12.18 13.22 -17.92
CA ARG A 2 -11.96 14.45 -17.13
C ARG A 2 -10.98 14.20 -15.98
N PHE A 3 -10.16 15.19 -15.62
CA PHE A 3 -9.19 15.08 -14.52
C PHE A 3 -9.83 14.75 -13.17
N SER A 4 -10.97 15.36 -12.85
CA SER A 4 -11.74 15.05 -11.63
C SER A 4 -12.12 13.58 -11.52
N ARG A 5 -12.35 12.91 -12.65
CA ARG A 5 -12.64 11.47 -12.68
C ARG A 5 -11.40 10.63 -12.37
N LEU A 6 -10.23 11.04 -12.86
CA LEU A 6 -8.95 10.40 -12.51
C LEU A 6 -8.66 10.54 -11.01
N LEU A 7 -8.90 11.72 -10.42
CA LEU A 7 -8.74 11.91 -8.97
C LEU A 7 -9.58 10.90 -8.18
N VAL A 8 -10.87 10.73 -8.51
CA VAL A 8 -11.72 9.77 -7.81
C VAL A 8 -11.24 8.32 -7.99
N ILE A 9 -10.85 7.93 -9.22
CA ILE A 9 -10.32 6.58 -9.51
C ILE A 9 -9.02 6.31 -8.74
N SER A 10 -8.17 7.31 -8.56
CA SER A 10 -6.90 7.18 -7.84
C SER A 10 -7.04 7.08 -6.32
N ARG A 11 -8.26 7.16 -5.78
CA ARG A 11 -8.60 6.99 -4.36
C ARG A 11 -7.64 7.77 -3.43
N PRO A 12 -7.72 9.12 -3.39
CA PRO A 12 -6.77 9.99 -2.68
C PRO A 12 -6.65 9.70 -1.19
N VAL A 13 -7.67 9.07 -0.61
CA VAL A 13 -7.63 8.57 0.76
C VAL A 13 -6.40 7.69 0.98
N PHE A 14 -5.93 6.89 0.02
CA PHE A 14 -4.80 5.98 0.20
C PHE A 14 -3.42 6.59 -0.12
N TRP A 15 -3.36 7.79 -0.69
CA TRP A 15 -2.09 8.45 -1.03
C TRP A 15 -1.13 8.62 0.16
N PRO A 16 -1.61 9.01 1.37
CA PRO A 16 -0.73 9.17 2.53
C PRO A 16 0.03 7.90 2.89
N VAL A 17 -0.51 6.71 2.62
CA VAL A 17 0.18 5.44 2.95
C VAL A 17 1.46 5.28 2.13
N LEU A 18 1.39 5.57 0.83
CA LEU A 18 2.53 5.47 -0.08
C LEU A 18 3.56 6.57 0.20
N ILE A 19 3.09 7.79 0.47
CA ILE A 19 3.93 8.92 0.89
C ILE A 19 4.69 8.59 2.18
N LEU A 20 3.99 8.10 3.21
CA LEU A 20 4.62 7.77 4.49
C LEU A 20 5.64 6.64 4.33
N SER A 21 5.35 5.60 3.55
CA SER A 21 6.31 4.53 3.26
C SER A 21 7.59 5.08 2.60
N PHE A 22 7.44 5.95 1.61
CA PHE A 22 8.56 6.60 0.95
C PHE A 22 9.38 7.49 1.90
N LEU A 23 8.72 8.33 2.69
CA LEU A 23 9.40 9.21 3.65
C LEU A 23 10.13 8.44 4.73
N ILE A 24 9.59 7.29 5.17
CA ILE A 24 10.32 6.35 6.05
C ILE A 24 11.58 5.86 5.33
N GLY A 25 11.50 5.46 4.06
CA GLY A 25 12.66 5.09 3.25
C GLY A 25 13.74 6.17 3.23
N VAL A 26 13.36 7.43 2.95
CA VAL A 26 14.29 8.57 2.96
C VAL A 26 14.92 8.75 4.34
N ALA A 27 14.13 8.72 5.41
CA ALA A 27 14.61 8.92 6.78
C ALA A 27 15.56 7.81 7.27
N PHE A 28 15.42 6.60 6.75
CA PHE A 28 16.28 5.46 7.08
C PHE A 28 17.41 5.23 6.07
N GLY A 29 17.53 6.06 5.03
CA GLY A 29 18.67 6.11 4.12
C GLY A 29 19.76 7.04 4.64
N PRO A 30 20.77 6.56 5.41
CA PRO A 30 21.81 7.43 5.96
C PRO A 30 22.53 8.23 4.87
N GLY A 31 22.88 9.49 5.12
CA GLY A 31 23.67 10.33 4.20
C GLY A 31 22.88 11.35 3.38
N LEU A 32 21.54 11.34 3.44
CA LEU A 32 20.71 12.43 2.92
C LEU A 32 19.70 12.86 3.98
N ASP A 33 20.03 13.91 4.74
CA ASP A 33 19.06 14.53 5.65
C ASP A 33 18.35 15.68 4.93
N VAL A 34 17.20 15.35 4.36
CA VAL A 34 16.29 16.30 3.70
C VAL A 34 15.64 17.22 4.73
N PHE A 35 15.53 16.81 5.99
CA PHE A 35 14.86 17.55 7.05
C PHE A 35 15.81 18.50 7.79
N THR A 36 17.12 18.19 7.86
CA THR A 36 18.14 19.06 8.50
C THR A 36 19.03 19.80 7.51
N GLY A 37 18.75 19.74 6.19
CA GLY A 37 19.35 20.65 5.20
C GLY A 37 20.67 20.21 4.56
N THR A 38 20.97 18.91 4.54
CA THR A 38 22.17 18.38 3.84
C THR A 38 21.90 18.01 2.37
N ALA A 39 20.63 17.87 1.99
CA ALA A 39 20.24 17.63 0.60
C ALA A 39 20.43 18.88 -0.28
N THR A 40 20.99 18.71 -1.48
CA THR A 40 21.02 19.80 -2.45
C THR A 40 19.60 20.18 -2.90
N PRO A 41 19.37 21.41 -3.40
CA PRO A 41 18.07 21.81 -3.93
C PRO A 41 17.56 20.88 -5.04
N VAL A 42 18.48 20.33 -5.85
CA VAL A 42 18.16 19.37 -6.92
C VAL A 42 17.64 18.05 -6.34
N MET A 43 18.32 17.47 -5.34
CA MET A 43 17.83 16.22 -4.71
C MET A 43 16.52 16.42 -4.00
N THR A 44 16.36 17.54 -3.30
CA THR A 44 15.09 17.92 -2.69
C THR A 44 13.97 17.98 -3.73
N ALA A 45 14.20 18.62 -4.88
CA ALA A 45 13.22 18.68 -5.96
C ALA A 45 12.84 17.30 -6.52
N ILE A 46 13.82 16.41 -6.73
CA ILE A 46 13.57 15.05 -7.23
C ILE A 46 12.74 14.25 -6.23
N ILE A 47 13.03 14.35 -4.93
CA ILE A 47 12.26 13.74 -3.86
C ILE A 47 10.80 14.20 -3.87
N TRP A 48 10.56 15.50 -4.03
CA TRP A 48 9.20 16.04 -4.16
C TRP A 48 8.48 15.53 -5.42
N ILE A 49 9.19 15.43 -6.54
CA ILE A 49 8.64 14.88 -7.78
C ILE A 49 8.22 13.41 -7.56
N GLU A 50 9.05 12.60 -6.89
CA GLU A 50 8.70 11.20 -6.58
C GLU A 50 7.53 11.08 -5.61
N LEU A 51 7.48 11.92 -4.56
CA LEU A 51 6.32 11.99 -3.67
C LEU A 51 5.03 12.25 -4.45
N LEU A 52 5.04 13.21 -5.39
CA LEU A 52 3.92 13.47 -6.27
C LEU A 52 3.63 12.29 -7.20
N ALA A 53 4.66 11.60 -7.69
CA ALA A 53 4.54 10.42 -8.54
C ALA A 53 3.81 9.27 -7.84
N LEU A 54 3.99 9.11 -6.52
CA LEU A 54 3.30 8.12 -5.68
C LEU A 54 1.82 8.44 -5.40
N THR A 55 1.34 9.62 -5.79
CA THR A 55 -0.06 10.02 -5.63
C THR A 55 -0.91 9.59 -6.83
N LEU A 56 -1.43 10.55 -7.60
CA LEU A 56 -2.26 10.33 -8.76
C LEU A 56 -1.65 9.34 -9.78
N PRO A 57 -0.38 9.49 -10.24
CA PRO A 57 0.14 8.63 -11.31
C PRO A 57 0.21 7.16 -10.90
N LEU A 58 0.85 6.84 -9.78
CA LEU A 58 0.94 5.46 -9.29
C LEU A 58 -0.43 4.90 -8.91
N CYS A 59 -1.28 5.68 -8.24
CA CYS A 59 -2.59 5.20 -7.82
C CYS A 59 -3.57 5.01 -9.00
N ILE A 60 -3.40 5.71 -10.12
CA ILE A 60 -4.13 5.41 -11.35
C ILE A 60 -3.73 4.04 -11.91
N ILE A 61 -2.45 3.66 -11.82
CA ILE A 61 -2.02 2.31 -12.22
C ILE A 61 -2.66 1.29 -11.27
N ALA A 62 -2.50 1.49 -9.95
CA ALA A 62 -3.00 0.57 -8.94
C ALA A 62 -4.50 0.32 -9.04
N PHE A 63 -5.28 1.40 -8.95
CA PHE A 63 -6.73 1.32 -8.87
C PHE A 63 -7.39 1.33 -10.24
N GLY A 64 -6.79 1.98 -11.24
CA GLY A 64 -7.33 1.95 -12.60
C GLY A 64 -7.22 0.57 -13.25
N VAL A 65 -6.11 -0.15 -13.06
CA VAL A 65 -6.01 -1.55 -13.51
C VAL A 65 -7.01 -2.41 -12.75
N ASN A 66 -7.13 -2.24 -11.43
CA ASN A 66 -8.12 -2.92 -10.60
C ASN A 66 -9.55 -2.72 -11.14
N ASP A 67 -9.98 -1.48 -11.31
CA ASP A 67 -11.32 -1.12 -11.76
C ASP A 67 -11.63 -1.66 -13.18
N ILE A 68 -10.65 -1.69 -14.09
CA ILE A 68 -10.84 -2.23 -15.45
C ILE A 68 -11.19 -3.72 -15.44
N TYR A 69 -10.57 -4.49 -14.54
CA TYR A 69 -10.79 -5.92 -14.45
C TYR A 69 -11.90 -6.32 -13.47
N ASP A 70 -12.44 -5.36 -12.70
CA ASP A 70 -13.49 -5.60 -11.71
C ASP A 70 -14.83 -4.92 -12.05
N ILE A 71 -14.99 -4.34 -13.25
CA ILE A 71 -16.22 -3.62 -13.67
C ILE A 71 -17.51 -4.38 -13.29
N VAL A 72 -17.58 -5.68 -13.53
CA VAL A 72 -18.80 -6.50 -13.30
C VAL A 72 -19.05 -6.78 -11.82
N SER A 73 -18.00 -7.03 -11.03
CA SER A 73 -18.16 -7.26 -9.58
C SER A 73 -18.42 -5.94 -8.84
N ASP A 74 -17.77 -4.86 -9.26
CA ASP A 74 -17.94 -3.52 -8.69
C ASP A 74 -19.33 -2.94 -8.90
N GLU A 75 -19.98 -3.21 -10.04
CA GLU A 75 -21.38 -2.84 -10.28
C GLU A 75 -22.36 -3.45 -9.26
N LYS A 76 -21.98 -4.57 -8.62
CA LYS A 76 -22.81 -5.30 -7.65
C LYS A 76 -22.44 -5.03 -6.19
N ASN A 77 -21.33 -4.32 -5.94
CA ASN A 77 -20.84 -4.07 -4.59
C ASN A 77 -21.45 -2.76 -4.03
N PRO A 78 -22.27 -2.80 -2.97
CA PRO A 78 -22.90 -1.61 -2.40
C PRO A 78 -21.90 -0.63 -1.76
N ARG A 79 -20.64 -1.01 -1.52
CA ARG A 79 -19.58 -0.12 -1.01
C ARG A 79 -18.93 0.73 -2.12
N LYS A 80 -19.00 0.29 -3.38
CA LYS A 80 -18.40 1.00 -4.52
C LYS A 80 -19.20 2.26 -4.84
N GLY A 81 -18.49 3.36 -5.15
CA GLY A 81 -19.08 4.69 -5.37
C GLY A 81 -18.95 5.66 -4.19
N MET A 82 -18.36 5.24 -3.07
CA MET A 82 -18.05 6.08 -1.91
C MET A 82 -16.55 6.42 -1.83
N ILE A 83 -15.98 6.45 -0.62
CA ILE A 83 -14.57 6.79 -0.34
C ILE A 83 -13.59 5.84 -1.06
N GLU A 84 -14.03 4.60 -1.34
CA GLU A 84 -13.21 3.55 -1.94
C GLU A 84 -13.16 3.61 -3.48
N GLY A 85 -13.69 4.66 -4.09
CA GLY A 85 -13.56 4.95 -5.51
C GLY A 85 -14.85 4.85 -6.31
N ALA A 86 -14.74 5.18 -7.59
CA ALA A 86 -15.86 5.24 -8.52
C ALA A 86 -16.20 3.87 -9.12
N VAL A 87 -17.48 3.62 -9.40
CA VAL A 87 -17.88 2.56 -10.34
C VAL A 87 -17.48 3.01 -11.75
N LEU A 88 -16.57 2.26 -12.39
CA LEU A 88 -16.05 2.55 -13.73
C LEU A 88 -17.09 2.19 -14.80
N ARG A 89 -17.43 3.13 -15.69
CA ARG A 89 -18.30 2.85 -16.83
C ARG A 89 -17.50 2.19 -17.96
N LYS A 90 -18.09 1.22 -18.67
CA LYS A 90 -17.45 0.55 -19.82
C LYS A 90 -16.89 1.51 -20.88
N THR A 91 -17.57 2.64 -21.09
CA THR A 91 -17.13 3.71 -22.03
C THR A 91 -15.86 4.44 -21.58
N GLU A 92 -15.51 4.40 -20.29
CA GLU A 92 -14.33 5.05 -19.72
C GLU A 92 -13.06 4.19 -19.88
N LYS A 93 -13.21 2.87 -20.10
CA LYS A 93 -12.10 1.89 -20.14
C LYS A 93 -10.95 2.30 -21.05
N LYS A 94 -11.22 2.67 -22.31
CA LYS A 94 -10.17 3.05 -23.27
C LYS A 94 -9.39 4.28 -22.77
N SER A 95 -10.10 5.29 -22.27
CA SER A 95 -9.46 6.50 -21.76
C SER A 95 -8.67 6.28 -20.48
N LEU A 96 -9.11 5.36 -19.61
CA LEU A 96 -8.38 4.99 -18.41
C LEU A 96 -7.12 4.19 -18.75
N LEU A 97 -7.16 3.30 -19.75
CA LEU A 97 -5.96 2.60 -20.24
C LEU A 97 -4.88 3.58 -20.72
N TYR A 98 -5.25 4.62 -21.48
CA TYR A 98 -4.29 5.67 -21.85
C TYR A 98 -3.70 6.37 -20.63
N ALA A 99 -4.52 6.71 -19.63
CA ALA A 99 -4.03 7.34 -18.40
C ALA A 99 -3.06 6.43 -17.62
N ILE A 100 -3.33 5.11 -17.56
CA ILE A 100 -2.45 4.11 -16.96
C ILE A 100 -1.12 4.05 -17.70
N LEU A 101 -1.13 3.97 -19.04
CA LEU A 101 0.10 3.91 -19.84
C LEU A 101 0.94 5.19 -19.71
N MET A 102 0.31 6.36 -19.76
CA MET A 102 1.00 7.64 -19.56
C MET A 102 1.57 7.77 -18.16
N SER A 103 0.83 7.30 -17.14
CA SER A 103 1.33 7.28 -15.76
C SER A 103 2.53 6.35 -15.63
N ALA A 104 2.47 5.13 -16.19
CA ALA A 104 3.58 4.19 -16.15
C ALA A 104 4.84 4.76 -16.84
N ALA A 105 4.69 5.37 -18.02
CA ALA A 105 5.80 6.02 -18.72
C ALA A 105 6.40 7.17 -17.90
N LEU A 106 5.55 8.02 -17.31
CA LEU A 106 5.99 9.11 -16.43
C LEU A 106 6.78 8.58 -15.23
N LEU A 107 6.29 7.54 -14.56
CA LEU A 107 6.94 6.95 -13.39
C LEU A 107 8.32 6.38 -13.72
N VAL A 108 8.46 5.71 -14.87
CA VAL A 108 9.76 5.20 -15.33
C VAL A 108 10.73 6.35 -15.60
N ILE A 109 10.27 7.45 -16.21
CA ILE A 109 11.10 8.64 -16.44
C ILE A 109 11.55 9.26 -15.12
N VAL A 110 10.62 9.46 -14.18
CA VAL A 110 10.91 10.01 -12.85
C VAL A 110 11.97 9.16 -12.14
N ALA A 111 11.80 7.83 -12.13
CA ALA A 111 12.73 6.92 -11.48
C ALA A 111 14.09 6.85 -12.19
N ALA A 112 14.13 7.01 -13.52
CA ALA A 112 15.38 7.11 -14.27
C ALA A 112 16.15 8.40 -13.91
N VAL A 113 15.46 9.54 -13.78
CA VAL A 113 16.06 10.80 -13.34
C VAL A 113 16.63 10.65 -11.93
N ALA A 114 15.88 10.07 -11.00
CA ALA A 114 16.35 9.81 -9.64
C ALA A 114 17.55 8.86 -9.62
N THR A 115 17.53 7.80 -10.43
CA THR A 115 18.66 6.85 -10.58
C THR A 115 19.91 7.54 -11.07
N ILE A 116 19.81 8.41 -12.08
CA ILE A 116 20.96 9.17 -12.63
C ILE A 116 21.49 10.15 -11.58
N ALA A 117 20.59 10.85 -10.89
CA ALA A 117 20.95 11.86 -9.90
C ALA A 117 21.65 11.26 -8.66
N THR A 118 21.20 10.08 -8.22
CA THR A 118 21.75 9.39 -7.05
C THR A 118 22.90 8.43 -7.40
N GLY A 119 23.02 8.04 -8.67
CA GLY A 119 23.88 6.93 -9.09
C GLY A 119 23.40 5.55 -8.60
N ASN A 120 22.18 5.46 -8.07
CA ASN A 120 21.66 4.26 -7.42
C ASN A 120 20.55 3.59 -8.26
N ALA A 121 20.86 2.45 -8.87
CA ALA A 121 19.92 1.69 -9.70
C ALA A 121 18.72 1.12 -8.92
N LEU A 122 18.77 1.09 -7.58
CA LEU A 122 17.65 0.63 -6.76
C LEU A 122 16.36 1.40 -7.06
N ASN A 123 16.45 2.69 -7.39
CA ASN A 123 15.28 3.52 -7.62
C ASN A 123 14.46 3.02 -8.84
N ILE A 124 15.08 2.92 -10.03
CA ILE A 124 14.40 2.43 -11.23
C ILE A 124 13.93 0.97 -11.11
N LEU A 125 14.70 0.13 -10.40
CA LEU A 125 14.33 -1.25 -10.12
C LEU A 125 13.08 -1.33 -9.22
N ALA A 126 13.04 -0.55 -8.15
CA ALA A 126 11.90 -0.49 -7.24
C ALA A 126 10.65 0.06 -7.94
N MET A 127 10.76 1.14 -8.72
CA MET A 127 9.62 1.72 -9.44
C MET A 127 9.05 0.75 -10.48
N THR A 128 9.94 0.15 -11.27
CA THR A 128 9.53 -0.78 -12.33
C THR A 128 8.93 -2.05 -11.73
N GLY A 129 9.54 -2.59 -10.67
CA GLY A 129 8.99 -3.70 -9.90
C GLY A 129 7.60 -3.39 -9.33
N LEU A 130 7.40 -2.17 -8.82
CA LEU A 130 6.13 -1.72 -8.27
C LEU A 130 5.03 -1.65 -9.35
N ILE A 131 5.34 -1.08 -10.53
CA ILE A 131 4.40 -1.04 -11.67
C ILE A 131 4.02 -2.45 -12.12
N ILE A 132 5.01 -3.34 -12.27
CA ILE A 132 4.78 -4.74 -12.67
C ILE A 132 3.90 -5.44 -11.64
N LEU A 133 4.20 -5.27 -10.34
CA LEU A 133 3.44 -5.90 -9.26
C LEU A 133 2.00 -5.40 -9.20
N LEU A 134 1.75 -4.10 -9.38
CA LEU A 134 0.40 -3.52 -9.44
C LEU A 134 -0.42 -4.12 -10.58
N VAL A 135 0.18 -4.30 -11.75
CA VAL A 135 -0.47 -4.95 -12.90
C VAL A 135 -0.72 -6.43 -12.59
N ALA A 136 0.31 -7.17 -12.17
CA ALA A 136 0.22 -8.59 -11.83
C ALA A 136 -0.80 -8.89 -10.73
N TYR A 137 -0.98 -7.96 -9.80
CA TYR A 137 -1.94 -8.10 -8.71
C TYR A 137 -3.38 -8.12 -9.19
N SER A 138 -3.74 -7.28 -10.18
CA SER A 138 -5.12 -7.07 -10.60
C SER A 138 -5.49 -7.71 -11.95
N ALA A 139 -4.52 -7.84 -12.86
CA ALA A 139 -4.73 -8.26 -14.24
C ALA A 139 -4.41 -9.76 -14.46
N PRO A 140 -5.17 -10.47 -15.31
CA PRO A 140 -4.79 -11.78 -15.81
C PRO A 140 -3.46 -11.74 -16.60
N PRO A 141 -2.72 -12.87 -16.66
CA PRO A 141 -3.07 -14.19 -16.12
C PRO A 141 -2.76 -14.35 -14.63
N LEU A 142 -1.95 -13.47 -14.02
CA LEU A 142 -1.48 -13.65 -12.64
C LEU A 142 -2.55 -13.33 -11.60
N ARG A 143 -3.21 -12.17 -11.73
CA ARG A 143 -4.29 -11.68 -10.85
C ARG A 143 -4.12 -12.09 -9.38
N LEU A 144 -2.96 -11.77 -8.81
CA LEU A 144 -2.50 -12.32 -7.52
C LEU A 144 -3.49 -12.13 -6.37
N LYS A 145 -4.35 -11.10 -6.44
CA LYS A 145 -5.43 -10.85 -5.47
C LYS A 145 -6.43 -12.01 -5.31
N GLU A 146 -6.47 -12.95 -6.25
CA GLU A 146 -7.32 -14.16 -6.21
C GLU A 146 -6.52 -15.45 -5.92
N HIS A 147 -5.24 -15.33 -5.54
CA HIS A 147 -4.35 -16.45 -5.24
C HIS A 147 -3.81 -16.35 -3.81
N PRO A 148 -4.48 -16.94 -2.80
CA PRO A 148 -3.99 -16.87 -1.43
C PRO A 148 -2.78 -17.80 -1.23
N PRO A 149 -1.76 -17.40 -0.43
CA PRO A 149 -1.62 -16.14 0.32
C PRO A 149 -0.93 -15.00 -0.46
N LEU A 150 -0.74 -15.16 -1.78
CA LEU A 150 -0.06 -14.17 -2.63
C LEU A 150 -0.81 -12.84 -2.69
N ASP A 151 -2.13 -12.84 -2.52
CA ASP A 151 -2.93 -11.62 -2.36
C ASP A 151 -2.38 -10.69 -1.28
N SER A 152 -2.09 -11.24 -0.10
CA SER A 152 -1.61 -10.48 1.05
C SER A 152 -0.11 -10.21 0.97
N ILE A 153 0.68 -11.17 0.47
CA ILE A 153 2.12 -10.98 0.27
C ILE A 153 2.39 -9.86 -0.73
N ALA A 154 1.64 -9.81 -1.84
CA ALA A 154 1.76 -8.76 -2.83
C ALA A 154 1.54 -7.37 -2.21
N ASN A 155 0.56 -7.21 -1.32
CA ASN A 155 0.33 -5.94 -0.63
C ASN A 155 1.48 -5.52 0.29
N GLY A 156 2.13 -6.48 0.96
CA GLY A 156 3.37 -6.21 1.69
C GLY A 156 4.46 -5.64 0.78
N MET A 157 4.64 -6.24 -0.41
CA MET A 157 5.63 -5.79 -1.40
C MET A 157 5.25 -4.44 -2.05
N LEU A 158 3.96 -4.17 -2.24
CA LEU A 158 3.46 -2.86 -2.70
C LEU A 158 3.77 -1.74 -1.70
N TRP A 159 3.88 -2.04 -0.41
CA TRP A 159 4.35 -1.10 0.59
C TRP A 159 5.89 -0.97 0.61
N LEU A 160 6.61 -2.08 0.39
CA LEU A 160 8.08 -2.07 0.33
C LEU A 160 8.63 -1.23 -0.82
N GLY A 161 7.95 -1.23 -1.97
CA GLY A 161 8.40 -0.48 -3.16
C GLY A 161 8.65 1.00 -2.88
N PRO A 162 7.65 1.77 -2.38
CA PRO A 162 7.84 3.15 -1.96
C PRO A 162 8.96 3.35 -0.93
N PHE A 163 9.08 2.46 0.06
CA PHE A 163 10.21 2.51 1.00
C PHE A 163 11.56 2.40 0.29
N LEU A 164 11.72 1.45 -0.64
CA LEU A 164 12.97 1.28 -1.39
C LEU A 164 13.26 2.45 -2.33
N LEU A 165 12.23 3.09 -2.89
CA LEU A 165 12.37 4.35 -3.64
C LEU A 165 12.97 5.44 -2.75
N GLY A 166 12.39 5.66 -1.56
CA GLY A 166 12.93 6.65 -0.62
C GLY A 166 14.34 6.31 -0.13
N HIS A 167 14.58 5.04 0.20
CA HIS A 167 15.87 4.54 0.68
C HIS A 167 16.98 4.73 -0.37
N SER A 168 16.64 4.70 -1.66
CA SER A 168 17.60 4.82 -2.76
C SER A 168 18.34 6.16 -2.83
N PHE A 169 17.81 7.21 -2.20
CA PHE A 169 18.45 8.53 -2.12
C PHE A 169 19.57 8.61 -1.09
N GLY A 170 19.57 7.70 -0.12
CA GLY A 170 20.62 7.58 0.88
C GLY A 170 21.61 6.48 0.54
N ILE A 171 22.48 6.20 1.49
CA ILE A 171 23.42 5.08 1.48
C ILE A 171 22.65 3.81 1.84
N TRP A 172 23.05 2.70 1.22
CA TRP A 172 22.48 1.38 1.53
C TRP A 172 22.66 1.02 3.01
N ASP A 173 21.55 0.74 3.70
CA ASP A 173 21.54 0.25 5.07
C ASP A 173 20.80 -1.08 5.12
N SER A 174 21.58 -2.16 5.29
CA SER A 174 21.05 -3.52 5.37
C SER A 174 20.12 -3.74 6.57
N ASP A 175 20.31 -3.02 7.69
CA ASP A 175 19.46 -3.14 8.88
C ASP A 175 18.10 -2.50 8.62
N ALA A 176 18.09 -1.31 8.01
CA ALA A 176 16.87 -0.63 7.59
C ALA A 176 16.07 -1.49 6.59
N VAL A 177 16.72 -2.02 5.55
CA VAL A 177 16.05 -2.88 4.55
C VAL A 177 15.54 -4.17 5.18
N ARG A 178 16.29 -4.78 6.11
CA ARG A 178 15.83 -5.95 6.86
C ARG A 178 14.58 -5.62 7.68
N LYS A 179 14.58 -4.52 8.43
CA LYS A 179 13.42 -4.07 9.23
C LYS A 179 12.21 -3.76 8.36
N ALA A 180 12.40 -3.09 7.22
CA ALA A 180 11.34 -2.83 6.25
C ALA A 180 10.76 -4.13 5.67
N SER A 181 11.63 -5.11 5.36
CA SER A 181 11.23 -6.44 4.89
C SER A 181 10.41 -7.20 5.94
N ILE A 182 10.75 -7.07 7.23
CA ILE A 182 9.93 -7.63 8.32
C ILE A 182 8.60 -6.86 8.46
N LEU A 183 8.59 -5.54 8.31
CA LEU A 183 7.34 -4.75 8.28
C LEU A 183 6.42 -5.15 7.11
N CYS A 184 6.96 -5.66 6.00
CA CYS A 184 6.13 -6.21 4.91
C CYS A 184 5.25 -7.36 5.40
N ILE A 185 5.71 -8.13 6.39
CA ILE A 185 4.91 -9.20 7.01
C ILE A 185 3.75 -8.60 7.80
N ALA A 186 3.97 -7.51 8.55
CA ALA A 186 2.89 -6.79 9.23
C ALA A 186 1.90 -6.14 8.25
N VAL A 187 2.38 -5.60 7.13
CA VAL A 187 1.51 -5.04 6.08
C VAL A 187 0.69 -6.16 5.42
N ALA A 188 1.31 -7.29 5.10
CA ALA A 188 0.60 -8.46 4.58
C ALA A 188 -0.44 -8.98 5.57
N ALA A 189 -0.11 -9.03 6.87
CA ALA A 189 -1.05 -9.38 7.93
C ALA A 189 -2.22 -8.39 8.01
N THR A 190 -1.94 -7.09 7.87
CA THR A 190 -2.96 -6.04 7.89
C THR A 190 -3.85 -6.09 6.66
N HIS A 191 -3.29 -6.38 5.48
CA HIS A 191 -4.08 -6.63 4.27
C HIS A 191 -4.96 -7.87 4.42
N MET A 192 -4.39 -8.97 4.93
CA MET A 192 -5.13 -10.21 5.20
C MET A 192 -6.31 -9.95 6.15
N TYR A 193 -6.11 -9.13 7.18
CA TYR A 193 -7.17 -8.67 8.07
C TYR A 193 -8.18 -7.76 7.36
N ALA A 194 -7.73 -6.79 6.56
CA ALA A 194 -8.59 -5.87 5.82
C ALA A 194 -9.49 -6.60 4.80
N ALA A 195 -9.04 -7.71 4.22
CA ALA A 195 -9.85 -8.56 3.36
C ALA A 195 -11.09 -9.16 4.06
N LEU A 196 -11.14 -9.16 5.40
CA LEU A 196 -12.34 -9.56 6.15
C LEU A 196 -13.48 -8.56 5.98
N VAL A 197 -13.19 -7.29 5.69
CA VAL A 197 -14.19 -6.23 5.51
C VAL A 197 -15.08 -6.51 4.29
N ASP A 198 -14.53 -7.17 3.28
CA ASP A 198 -15.21 -7.54 2.03
C ASP A 198 -15.51 -9.03 1.91
N TYR A 199 -15.44 -9.81 3.01
CA TYR A 199 -15.59 -11.26 2.95
C TYR A 199 -16.89 -11.69 2.24
N THR A 200 -18.04 -11.12 2.61
CA THR A 200 -19.33 -11.51 2.02
C THR A 200 -19.46 -11.05 0.56
N PRO A 201 -19.19 -9.78 0.21
CA PRO A 201 -19.16 -9.33 -1.18
C PRO A 201 -18.23 -10.15 -2.07
N ASP A 202 -16.98 -10.40 -1.64
CA ASP A 202 -15.98 -11.13 -2.42
C ASP A 202 -16.41 -12.58 -2.67
N LYS A 203 -16.93 -13.24 -1.64
CA LYS A 203 -17.46 -14.60 -1.75
C LYS A 203 -18.61 -14.68 -2.75
N ARG A 204 -19.51 -13.69 -2.76
CA ARG A 204 -20.64 -13.62 -3.71
C ARG A 204 -20.19 -13.32 -5.14
N ALA A 205 -19.13 -12.53 -5.29
CA ALA A 205 -18.53 -12.20 -6.58
C ALA A 205 -17.66 -13.33 -7.14
N GLY A 206 -17.36 -14.36 -6.35
CA GLY A 206 -16.50 -15.48 -6.74
C GLY A 206 -15.00 -15.17 -6.63
N HIS A 207 -14.62 -14.08 -5.95
CA HIS A 207 -13.21 -13.77 -5.68
C HIS A 207 -12.65 -14.76 -4.65
N ARG A 208 -11.38 -15.13 -4.82
CA ARG A 208 -10.69 -16.08 -3.96
C ARG A 208 -9.57 -15.39 -3.17
N THR A 209 -9.92 -14.42 -2.35
CA THR A 209 -8.97 -13.82 -1.39
C THR A 209 -8.64 -14.82 -0.28
N PHE A 210 -7.60 -14.54 0.53
CA PHE A 210 -7.28 -15.35 1.70
C PHE A 210 -8.46 -15.46 2.66
N ALA A 211 -9.19 -14.35 2.87
CA ALA A 211 -10.41 -14.30 3.67
C ALA A 211 -11.47 -15.30 3.16
N VAL A 212 -11.74 -15.31 1.85
CA VAL A 212 -12.73 -16.22 1.24
C VAL A 212 -12.27 -17.68 1.32
N ALA A 213 -10.99 -17.95 1.02
CA ALA A 213 -10.44 -19.30 0.95
C ALA A 213 -10.27 -19.98 2.33
N ALA A 214 -9.74 -19.26 3.32
CA ALA A 214 -9.46 -19.79 4.65
C ALA A 214 -10.64 -19.63 5.64
N GLY A 215 -11.55 -18.70 5.34
CA GLY A 215 -12.66 -18.33 6.20
C GLY A 215 -12.30 -17.26 7.24
N PRO A 216 -13.30 -16.51 7.74
CA PRO A 216 -13.07 -15.25 8.42
C PRO A 216 -12.30 -15.38 9.75
N ARG A 217 -12.57 -16.43 10.53
CA ARG A 217 -11.85 -16.66 11.81
C ARG A 217 -10.40 -17.07 11.58
N THR A 218 -10.16 -18.00 10.67
CA THR A 218 -8.81 -18.47 10.32
C THR A 218 -7.95 -17.30 9.84
N THR A 219 -8.51 -16.41 9.03
CA THR A 219 -7.85 -15.20 8.53
C THR A 219 -7.47 -14.24 9.66
N ALA A 220 -8.35 -13.98 10.62
CA ALA A 220 -8.03 -13.14 11.77
C ALA A 220 -6.91 -13.75 12.65
N ILE A 221 -6.93 -15.07 12.85
CA ILE A 221 -5.88 -15.80 13.59
C ILE A 221 -4.55 -15.75 12.83
N ALA A 222 -4.56 -16.02 11.53
CA ALA A 222 -3.35 -16.00 10.69
C ALA A 222 -2.72 -14.60 10.66
N ALA A 223 -3.53 -13.54 10.49
CA ALA A 223 -3.07 -12.16 10.58
C ALA A 223 -2.45 -11.85 11.96
N SER A 224 -3.07 -12.32 13.04
CA SER A 224 -2.53 -12.17 14.41
C SER A 224 -1.18 -12.86 14.56
N ALA A 225 -1.05 -14.10 14.08
CA ALA A 225 0.20 -14.86 14.15
C ALA A 225 1.33 -14.17 13.38
N LEU A 226 1.06 -13.64 12.19
CA LEU A 226 2.03 -12.88 11.40
C LEU A 226 2.47 -11.59 12.11
N LEU A 227 1.57 -10.89 12.81
CA LEU A 227 1.94 -9.74 13.64
C LEU A 227 2.82 -10.13 14.84
N VAL A 228 2.56 -11.26 15.49
CA VAL A 228 3.42 -11.77 16.56
C VAL A 228 4.82 -12.06 16.04
N ILE A 229 4.94 -12.72 14.88
CA ILE A 229 6.22 -12.96 14.21
C ILE A 229 6.93 -11.64 13.90
N THR A 230 6.19 -10.66 13.38
CA THR A 230 6.74 -9.33 13.06
C THR A 230 7.29 -8.61 14.29
N LEU A 231 6.54 -8.63 15.41
CA LEU A 231 6.96 -8.05 16.68
C LEU A 231 8.21 -8.75 17.26
N ALA A 232 8.27 -10.08 17.15
CA ALA A 232 9.38 -10.87 17.66
C ALA A 232 10.69 -10.64 16.88
N LEU A 233 10.62 -10.50 15.56
CA LEU A 233 11.79 -10.41 14.69
C LEU A 233 12.24 -8.96 14.41
N GLY A 234 11.34 -7.99 14.54
CA GLY A 234 11.52 -6.67 13.94
C GLY A 234 12.50 -5.72 14.63
N GLY A 235 12.73 -5.86 15.94
CA GLY A 235 13.63 -4.96 16.67
C GLY A 235 13.25 -3.47 16.54
N PHE A 236 11.94 -3.18 16.45
CA PHE A 236 11.44 -1.85 16.12
C PHE A 236 11.52 -0.85 17.29
N SER A 237 11.39 0.44 16.97
CA SER A 237 11.25 1.49 17.98
C SER A 237 10.00 1.27 18.85
N PHE A 238 9.97 1.90 20.03
CA PHE A 238 8.82 1.79 20.95
C PHE A 238 7.50 2.17 20.28
N ALA A 239 7.45 3.29 19.54
CA ALA A 239 6.21 3.73 18.90
C ALA A 239 5.71 2.75 17.83
N VAL A 240 6.60 2.21 16.99
CA VAL A 240 6.22 1.20 15.99
C VAL A 240 5.72 -0.07 16.68
N ARG A 241 6.37 -0.52 17.77
CA ARG A 241 5.87 -1.64 18.58
C ARG A 241 4.48 -1.38 19.15
N MET A 242 4.18 -0.15 19.59
CA MET A 242 2.84 0.20 20.10
C MET A 242 1.77 0.14 19.01
N LEU A 243 2.05 0.63 17.80
CA LEU A 243 1.12 0.53 16.68
C LEU A 243 0.86 -0.92 16.28
N LEU A 244 1.90 -1.75 16.21
CA LEU A 244 1.79 -3.18 15.90
C LEU A 244 1.06 -3.94 17.01
N ALA A 245 1.27 -3.57 18.29
CA ALA A 245 0.56 -4.15 19.42
C ALA A 245 -0.93 -3.77 19.40
N LEU A 246 -1.27 -2.52 19.06
CA LEU A 246 -2.65 -2.09 18.85
C LEU A 246 -3.33 -2.90 17.73
N ALA A 247 -2.64 -3.07 16.58
CA ALA A 247 -3.11 -3.91 15.49
C ALA A 247 -3.35 -5.36 15.93
N LEU A 248 -2.41 -5.93 16.69
CA LEU A 248 -2.53 -7.29 17.22
C LEU A 248 -3.74 -7.42 18.16
N CYS A 249 -3.97 -6.47 19.06
CA CYS A 249 -5.14 -6.45 19.93
C CYS A 249 -6.44 -6.41 19.13
N VAL A 250 -6.51 -5.57 18.08
CA VAL A 250 -7.67 -5.49 17.18
C VAL A 250 -7.89 -6.82 16.45
N PHE A 251 -6.83 -7.47 15.98
CA PHE A 251 -6.94 -8.74 15.25
C PHE A 251 -7.41 -9.89 16.15
N ILE A 252 -6.85 -9.97 17.37
CA ILE A 252 -7.25 -10.96 18.38
C ILE A 252 -8.71 -10.75 18.79
N PHE A 253 -9.12 -9.49 19.03
CA PHE A 253 -10.50 -9.16 19.37
C PHE A 253 -11.47 -9.64 18.27
N THR A 254 -11.15 -9.38 17.01
CA THR A 254 -11.93 -9.85 15.87
C THR A 254 -11.92 -11.37 15.75
N ALA A 255 -10.79 -12.04 15.99
CA ALA A 255 -10.71 -13.51 15.97
C ALA A 255 -11.59 -14.16 17.05
N ALA A 256 -11.68 -13.53 18.23
CA ALA A 256 -12.50 -13.97 19.35
C ALA A 256 -14.00 -13.68 19.18
N ALA A 257 -14.37 -12.80 18.23
CA ALA A 257 -15.77 -12.48 17.98
C ALA A 257 -16.57 -13.70 17.45
N PRO A 258 -17.90 -13.72 17.65
CA PRO A 258 -18.77 -14.65 16.95
C PRO A 258 -18.58 -14.53 15.44
N VAL A 259 -18.58 -15.64 14.71
CA VAL A 259 -18.32 -15.66 13.25
C VAL A 259 -19.23 -14.69 12.49
N SER A 260 -20.50 -14.58 12.90
CA SER A 260 -21.49 -13.65 12.33
C SER A 260 -21.16 -12.16 12.51
N ARG A 261 -20.21 -11.82 13.37
CA ARG A 261 -19.77 -10.45 13.66
C ARG A 261 -18.38 -10.12 13.13
N ILE A 262 -17.60 -11.10 12.65
CA ILE A 262 -16.19 -10.89 12.25
C ILE A 262 -16.05 -9.82 11.17
N GLU A 263 -16.87 -9.85 10.11
CA GLU A 263 -16.83 -8.84 9.05
C GLU A 263 -17.11 -7.43 9.59
N ARG A 264 -18.05 -7.31 10.54
CA ARG A 264 -18.38 -6.04 11.20
C ARG A 264 -17.26 -5.55 12.12
N THR A 265 -16.68 -6.42 12.94
CA THR A 265 -15.57 -6.04 13.82
C THR A 265 -14.32 -5.71 13.01
N ALA A 266 -14.08 -6.44 11.91
CA ALA A 266 -13.04 -6.13 10.95
C ALA A 266 -13.21 -4.74 10.34
N HIS A 267 -14.42 -4.36 9.95
CA HIS A 267 -14.71 -3.04 9.39
C HIS A 267 -14.31 -1.91 10.35
N TYR A 268 -14.76 -1.96 11.61
CA TYR A 268 -14.39 -0.94 12.61
C TYR A 268 -12.91 -1.01 12.98
N GLY A 269 -12.34 -2.21 13.08
CA GLY A 269 -10.93 -2.41 13.39
C GLY A 269 -10.03 -1.83 12.30
N ALA A 270 -10.33 -2.09 11.03
CA ALA A 270 -9.58 -1.56 9.89
C ALA A 270 -9.62 -0.02 9.86
N ALA A 271 -10.79 0.58 10.11
CA ALA A 271 -10.92 2.03 10.22
C ALA A 271 -10.09 2.61 11.37
N ALA A 272 -10.13 1.98 12.56
CA ALA A 272 -9.35 2.42 13.72
C ALA A 272 -7.84 2.33 13.47
N LEU A 273 -7.37 1.26 12.82
CA LEU A 273 -5.96 1.10 12.47
C LEU A 273 -5.51 2.09 11.41
N TYR A 274 -6.36 2.35 10.42
CA TYR A 274 -6.09 3.36 9.40
C TYR A 274 -5.92 4.76 10.01
N ILE A 275 -6.85 5.18 10.88
CA ILE A 275 -6.78 6.46 11.59
C ILE A 275 -5.54 6.53 12.49
N SER A 276 -5.25 5.45 13.22
CA SER A 276 -4.08 5.38 14.11
C SER A 276 -2.77 5.51 13.34
N PHE A 277 -2.68 4.88 12.17
CA PHE A 277 -1.52 4.98 11.28
C PHE A 277 -1.34 6.40 10.75
N LEU A 278 -2.41 7.05 10.28
CA LEU A 278 -2.35 8.45 9.83
C LEU A 278 -1.95 9.40 10.97
N ALA A 279 -2.54 9.23 12.16
CA ALA A 279 -2.22 10.06 13.32
C ALA A 279 -0.75 9.91 13.74
N ALA A 280 -0.23 8.68 13.76
CA ALA A 280 1.16 8.42 14.04
C ALA A 280 2.10 9.02 12.97
N GLY A 281 1.77 8.86 11.69
CA GLY A 281 2.52 9.46 10.59
C GLY A 281 2.57 10.98 10.71
N ALA A 282 1.43 11.63 10.96
CA ALA A 282 1.36 13.08 11.17
C ALA A 282 2.18 13.53 12.38
N PHE A 283 2.10 12.83 13.52
CA PHE A 283 2.88 13.14 14.70
C PHE A 283 4.39 13.07 14.43
N TYR A 284 4.84 12.02 13.74
CA TYR A 284 6.25 11.86 13.37
C TYR A 284 6.74 12.95 12.42
N LEU A 285 5.94 13.32 11.41
CA LEU A 285 6.27 14.40 10.50
C LEU A 285 6.35 15.75 11.22
N LEU A 286 5.40 16.05 12.12
CA LEU A 286 5.43 17.29 12.89
C LEU A 286 6.66 17.38 13.80
N ARG A 287 7.06 16.27 14.44
CA ARG A 287 8.27 16.21 15.27
C ARG A 287 9.56 16.39 14.45
N ALA A 288 9.55 16.05 13.17
CA ALA A 288 10.71 16.26 12.30
C ALA A 288 10.86 17.73 11.87
N ILE A 289 9.80 18.54 11.97
CA ILE A 289 9.76 19.94 11.52
C ILE A 289 9.93 20.94 12.68
N LEU A 290 9.50 20.58 13.89
CA LEU A 290 9.56 21.39 15.12
C LEU A 290 10.81 21.07 15.95
#